data_AF-A0A4V2E237-F1
#
_entry.id   AF-A0A4V2E237-F1
#
_cell.length_a   1.000
_cell.length_b   1.000
_cell.length_c   1.000
_cell.angle_alpha   90.00
_cell.angle_beta   90.00
_cell.angle_gamma   90.00
#
_symmetry.space_group_name_H-M   'P 1'
#
loop_
_entity.id
_entity.type
_entity.pdbx_description
1 polymer ?
#
loop_
_entity_poly.entity_id
_entity_poly.type
_entity_poly.pdbx_seq_one_letter_code
_entity_poly.pdbx_strand_id
1 'polypeptide(L)'
;MTQFSPAEVIDKIHAGQSLASAELSGIELNNAQLDGGDFKSAYLRRLQAQHRSLRQANFSNATLTLADLSSSCGIGCQLTGAVLIQAQLADADFRQIHALGAKLYGAVCDRAIFSQADLQRADLRDIQGTAAQFQQAKLIEAQFDRAELREANFAAAQLSKASFQQSILIGSTFQAADLNHANLKSAILKAANLTSVNATSSSFQAADLTEASLRSSDLKWADFWNAVLVNTHFQEAALFEANLEFSNLSGANFTGADLRSANLEHAQLDGAIFDNAQVQEALFTDATGLTGDQQQWLRQHGALNVEVL
;
A
#
# COMPACT_ATOMS: atom_id res chain seq x y z
N MET A 1 17.98 -7.29 -32.28
CA MET A 1 17.17 -8.27 -33.04
C MET A 1 17.15 -9.54 -32.23
N THR A 2 15.97 -10.15 -32.06
CA THR A 2 15.83 -11.39 -31.27
C THR A 2 16.71 -12.48 -31.85
N GLN A 3 17.37 -13.25 -30.99
CA GLN A 3 18.24 -14.35 -31.44
C GLN A 3 17.46 -15.62 -31.78
N PHE A 4 16.20 -15.69 -31.36
CA PHE A 4 15.36 -16.88 -31.47
C PHE A 4 13.99 -16.51 -32.03
N SER A 5 13.45 -17.42 -32.84
CA SER A 5 12.04 -17.46 -33.18
C SER A 5 11.20 -17.94 -31.98
N PRO A 6 9.89 -17.64 -31.94
CA PRO A 6 8.98 -18.17 -30.93
C PRO A 6 9.03 -19.70 -30.80
N ALA A 7 9.13 -20.42 -31.92
CA ALA A 7 9.18 -21.88 -31.93
C ALA A 7 10.45 -22.41 -31.24
N GLU A 8 11.61 -21.83 -31.53
CA GLU A 8 12.88 -22.21 -30.89
C GLU A 8 12.87 -21.97 -29.38
N VAL A 9 12.24 -20.87 -28.93
CA VAL A 9 12.05 -20.59 -27.50
C VAL A 9 11.20 -21.67 -26.83
N ILE A 10 10.07 -22.03 -27.45
CA ILE A 10 9.17 -23.06 -26.95
C ILE A 10 9.87 -24.42 -26.87
N ASP A 11 10.58 -24.81 -27.93
CA ASP A 11 11.31 -26.09 -27.97
C ASP A 11 12.40 -26.15 -26.89
N LYS A 12 13.09 -25.03 -26.64
CA LYS A 12 14.09 -24.92 -25.57
C LYS A 12 13.46 -25.11 -24.19
N ILE A 13 12.32 -24.49 -23.93
CA ILE A 13 11.59 -24.64 -22.66
C ILE A 13 11.16 -26.09 -22.46
N HIS A 14 10.55 -26.72 -23.48
CA HIS A 14 10.14 -28.13 -23.41
C HIS A 14 11.30 -29.09 -23.22
N ALA A 15 12.47 -28.77 -23.78
CA ALA A 15 13.70 -29.52 -23.60
C ALA A 15 14.43 -29.22 -22.27
N GLY A 16 13.89 -28.34 -21.42
CA GLY A 16 14.52 -27.92 -20.17
C GLY A 16 15.83 -27.14 -20.37
N GLN A 17 16.02 -26.55 -21.55
CA GLN A 17 17.20 -25.76 -21.88
C GLN A 17 17.06 -24.33 -21.37
N SER A 18 18.16 -23.78 -20.86
CA SER A 18 18.20 -22.40 -20.38
C SER A 18 18.13 -21.39 -21.54
N LEU A 19 17.39 -20.31 -21.30
CA LEU A 19 17.32 -19.08 -22.10
C LEU A 19 17.95 -17.90 -21.32
N ALA A 20 18.80 -18.19 -20.34
CA ALA A 20 19.44 -17.17 -19.54
C ALA A 20 20.29 -16.22 -20.42
N SER A 21 20.21 -14.92 -20.12
CA SER A 21 20.89 -13.85 -20.85
C SER A 21 20.54 -13.74 -22.35
N ALA A 22 19.52 -14.46 -22.84
CA ALA A 22 19.12 -14.41 -24.24
C ALA A 22 18.53 -13.05 -24.62
N GLU A 23 18.72 -12.63 -25.87
CA GLU A 23 18.05 -11.45 -26.45
C GLU A 23 16.74 -11.88 -27.12
N LEU A 24 15.63 -11.53 -26.47
CA LEU A 24 14.26 -11.93 -26.78
C LEU A 24 13.32 -10.71 -26.82
N SER A 25 13.84 -9.49 -26.96
CA SER A 25 13.02 -8.28 -26.96
C SER A 25 12.05 -8.23 -28.15
N GLY A 26 10.77 -8.03 -27.86
CA GLY A 26 9.68 -7.98 -28.84
C GLY A 26 9.19 -9.35 -29.30
N ILE A 27 9.64 -10.44 -28.67
CA ILE A 27 9.16 -11.76 -29.01
C ILE A 27 7.67 -11.93 -28.64
N GLU A 28 6.95 -12.61 -29.50
CA GLU A 28 5.54 -12.95 -29.31
C GLU A 28 5.39 -14.41 -28.92
N LEU A 29 4.96 -14.66 -27.68
CA LEU A 29 4.80 -15.99 -27.09
C LEU A 29 3.33 -16.25 -26.72
N ASN A 30 2.40 -15.64 -27.45
CA ASN A 30 0.95 -15.68 -27.20
C ASN A 30 0.34 -17.10 -27.27
N ASN A 31 1.07 -18.07 -27.83
CA ASN A 31 0.66 -19.47 -27.93
C ASN A 31 1.55 -20.43 -27.10
N ALA A 32 2.46 -19.92 -26.28
CA ALA A 32 3.45 -20.72 -25.56
C ALA A 32 3.07 -20.99 -24.09
N GLN A 33 3.38 -22.19 -23.59
CA GLN A 33 3.46 -22.44 -22.15
C GLN A 33 4.89 -22.16 -21.70
N LEU A 34 5.07 -21.23 -20.76
CA LEU A 34 6.40 -20.79 -20.31
C LEU A 34 6.74 -21.32 -18.91
N ASP A 35 5.99 -22.30 -18.42
CA ASP A 35 6.16 -22.89 -17.10
C ASP A 35 7.57 -23.46 -16.92
N GLY A 36 8.20 -23.14 -15.79
CA GLY A 36 9.56 -23.59 -15.46
C GLY A 36 10.66 -23.09 -16.40
N GLY A 37 10.35 -22.24 -17.39
CA GLY A 37 11.35 -21.69 -18.30
C GLY A 37 12.40 -20.86 -17.57
N ASP A 38 13.67 -21.03 -17.92
CA ASP A 38 14.78 -20.29 -17.33
C ASP A 38 15.18 -19.08 -18.19
N PHE A 39 14.67 -17.92 -17.82
CA PHE A 39 14.89 -16.62 -18.47
C PHE A 39 15.77 -15.68 -17.63
N LYS A 40 16.59 -16.24 -16.73
CA LYS A 40 17.43 -15.44 -15.83
C LYS A 40 18.27 -14.44 -16.61
N SER A 41 18.22 -13.17 -16.24
CA SER A 41 18.94 -12.07 -16.90
C SER A 41 18.65 -11.91 -18.41
N ALA A 42 17.60 -12.53 -18.95
CA ALA A 42 17.22 -12.39 -20.35
C ALA A 42 16.68 -10.97 -20.65
N TYR A 43 16.84 -10.53 -21.88
CA TYR A 43 16.31 -9.27 -22.39
C TYR A 43 14.98 -9.55 -23.08
N LEU A 44 13.88 -9.22 -22.41
CA LEU A 44 12.49 -9.51 -22.80
C LEU A 44 11.67 -8.20 -22.91
N ARG A 45 12.31 -7.11 -23.37
CA ARG A 45 11.60 -5.82 -23.52
C ARG A 45 10.46 -6.01 -24.50
N ARG A 46 9.25 -5.51 -24.19
CA ARG A 46 8.06 -5.66 -25.04
C ARG A 46 7.67 -7.12 -25.35
N LEU A 47 8.06 -8.08 -24.51
CA LEU A 47 7.56 -9.45 -24.57
C LEU A 47 6.02 -9.45 -24.63
N GLN A 48 5.44 -10.22 -25.53
CA GLN A 48 3.99 -10.48 -25.57
C GLN A 48 3.74 -11.90 -25.03
N ALA A 49 3.13 -12.01 -23.86
CA ALA A 49 2.82 -13.29 -23.21
C ALA A 49 1.45 -13.24 -22.49
N GLN A 50 0.47 -12.59 -23.12
CA GLN A 50 -0.88 -12.46 -22.58
C GLN A 50 -1.56 -13.83 -22.45
N HIS A 51 -2.36 -14.00 -21.40
CA HIS A 51 -3.12 -15.24 -21.14
C HIS A 51 -2.25 -16.50 -21.01
N ARG A 52 -0.93 -16.36 -20.81
CA ARG A 52 0.01 -17.49 -20.76
C ARG A 52 0.27 -17.95 -19.34
N SER A 53 0.59 -19.24 -19.20
CA SER A 53 1.13 -19.76 -17.95
C SER A 53 2.64 -19.51 -17.90
N LEU A 54 3.08 -18.88 -16.81
CA LEU A 54 4.47 -18.54 -16.48
C LEU A 54 4.86 -19.19 -15.14
N ARG A 55 4.17 -20.25 -14.72
CA ARG A 55 4.27 -20.81 -13.37
C ARG A 55 5.68 -21.31 -13.13
N GLN A 56 6.25 -20.93 -11.99
CA GLN A 56 7.61 -21.34 -11.59
C GLN A 56 8.71 -20.94 -12.59
N ALA A 57 8.40 -20.11 -13.60
CA ALA A 57 9.41 -19.61 -14.53
C ALA A 57 10.40 -18.70 -13.80
N ASN A 58 11.65 -18.70 -14.25
CA ASN A 58 12.71 -17.91 -13.64
C ASN A 58 13.04 -16.68 -14.50
N PHE A 59 12.54 -15.52 -14.09
CA PHE A 59 12.83 -14.20 -14.66
C PHE A 59 13.76 -13.37 -13.76
N SER A 60 14.51 -13.99 -12.86
CA SER A 60 15.40 -13.26 -11.94
C SER A 60 16.37 -12.38 -12.73
N ASN A 61 16.44 -11.09 -12.40
CA ASN A 61 17.21 -10.06 -13.09
C ASN A 61 16.90 -9.87 -14.59
N ALA A 62 15.81 -10.46 -15.10
CA ALA A 62 15.40 -10.28 -16.48
C ALA A 62 14.87 -8.86 -16.72
N THR A 63 15.00 -8.38 -17.95
CA THR A 63 14.43 -7.09 -18.37
C THR A 63 13.10 -7.32 -19.09
N LEU A 64 11.98 -7.06 -18.42
CA LEU A 64 10.60 -7.16 -18.90
C LEU A 64 9.98 -5.77 -19.12
N THR A 65 10.80 -4.75 -19.40
CA THR A 65 10.31 -3.38 -19.62
C THR A 65 9.30 -3.35 -20.76
N LEU A 66 8.14 -2.74 -20.53
CA LEU A 66 7.02 -2.68 -21.48
C LEU A 66 6.48 -4.05 -21.92
N ALA A 67 6.77 -5.14 -21.19
CA ALA A 67 6.20 -6.45 -21.47
C ALA A 67 4.69 -6.43 -21.23
N ASP A 68 3.96 -7.16 -22.06
CA ASP A 68 2.54 -7.42 -21.86
C ASP A 68 2.36 -8.84 -21.31
N LEU A 69 2.03 -8.88 -20.02
CA LEU A 69 1.75 -10.07 -19.23
C LEU A 69 0.28 -10.08 -18.77
N SER A 70 -0.59 -9.31 -19.42
CA SER A 70 -2.00 -9.22 -19.04
C SER A 70 -2.67 -10.59 -19.05
N SER A 71 -3.49 -10.87 -18.03
CA SER A 71 -4.19 -12.14 -17.83
C SER A 71 -3.27 -13.38 -17.77
N SER A 72 -1.95 -13.20 -17.60
CA SER A 72 -1.02 -14.33 -17.45
C SER A 72 -1.13 -14.95 -16.06
N CYS A 73 -0.70 -16.21 -15.94
CA CYS A 73 -0.66 -16.94 -14.69
C CYS A 73 0.80 -17.20 -14.30
N GLY A 74 1.40 -16.30 -13.53
CA GLY A 74 2.78 -16.36 -13.05
C GLY A 74 2.92 -16.85 -11.60
N ILE A 75 2.00 -17.70 -11.12
CA ILE A 75 2.05 -18.19 -9.73
C ILE A 75 3.43 -18.80 -9.41
N GLY A 76 4.07 -18.27 -8.37
CA GLY A 76 5.37 -18.71 -7.88
C GLY A 76 6.55 -18.45 -8.81
N CYS A 77 6.40 -17.64 -9.86
CA CYS A 77 7.52 -17.28 -10.73
C CYS A 77 8.58 -16.45 -9.95
N GLN A 78 9.84 -16.62 -10.35
CA GLN A 78 10.97 -15.90 -9.76
C GLN A 78 11.20 -14.61 -10.54
N LEU A 79 11.04 -13.47 -9.87
CA LEU A 79 11.16 -12.12 -10.40
C LEU A 79 12.15 -11.26 -9.58
N THR A 80 12.97 -11.89 -8.73
CA THR A 80 13.97 -11.19 -7.89
C THR A 80 14.85 -10.30 -8.77
N GLY A 81 14.87 -9.00 -8.48
CA GLY A 81 15.62 -8.00 -9.24
C GLY A 81 15.15 -7.78 -10.69
N ALA A 82 14.04 -8.37 -11.12
CA ALA A 82 13.51 -8.21 -12.47
C ALA A 82 13.03 -6.77 -12.72
N VAL A 83 13.11 -6.34 -13.98
CA VAL A 83 12.75 -4.97 -14.39
C VAL A 83 11.48 -5.01 -15.23
N LEU A 84 10.33 -4.77 -14.61
CA LEU A 84 8.99 -4.72 -15.20
C LEU A 84 8.47 -3.28 -15.38
N ILE A 85 9.37 -2.33 -15.60
CA ILE A 85 9.02 -0.91 -15.79
C ILE A 85 7.98 -0.78 -16.91
N GLN A 86 6.86 -0.13 -16.61
CA GLN A 86 5.73 0.10 -17.53
C GLN A 86 5.13 -1.18 -18.15
N ALA A 87 5.32 -2.33 -17.51
CA ALA A 87 4.70 -3.58 -17.94
C ALA A 87 3.17 -3.53 -17.78
N GLN A 88 2.46 -4.24 -18.65
CA GLN A 88 1.02 -4.46 -18.56
C GLN A 88 0.77 -5.76 -17.81
N LEU A 89 0.17 -5.66 -16.63
CA LEU A 89 -0.08 -6.77 -15.70
C LEU A 89 -1.58 -6.90 -15.38
N ALA A 90 -2.45 -6.20 -16.13
CA ALA A 90 -3.89 -6.23 -15.86
C ALA A 90 -4.42 -7.67 -15.85
N ASP A 91 -5.21 -8.02 -14.84
CA ASP A 91 -5.78 -9.36 -14.60
C ASP A 91 -4.73 -10.49 -14.44
N ALA A 92 -3.43 -10.17 -14.32
CA ALA A 92 -2.40 -11.19 -14.14
C ALA A 92 -2.44 -11.81 -12.74
N ASP A 93 -2.24 -13.12 -12.65
CA ASP A 93 -2.15 -13.86 -11.40
C ASP A 93 -0.69 -14.13 -11.03
N PHE A 94 -0.17 -13.29 -10.15
CA PHE A 94 1.16 -13.34 -9.57
C PHE A 94 1.13 -13.69 -8.08
N ARG A 95 0.22 -14.57 -7.68
CA ARG A 95 0.26 -15.08 -6.31
C ARG A 95 1.58 -15.78 -6.01
N GLN A 96 2.09 -15.59 -4.80
CA GLN A 96 3.28 -16.27 -4.29
C GLN A 96 4.56 -16.05 -5.12
N ILE A 97 4.64 -15.01 -5.96
CA ILE A 97 5.88 -14.70 -6.70
C ILE A 97 7.00 -14.30 -5.74
N HIS A 98 8.24 -14.50 -6.17
CA HIS A 98 9.43 -13.98 -5.48
C HIS A 98 10.00 -12.80 -6.26
N ALA A 99 9.67 -11.58 -5.85
CA ALA A 99 9.99 -10.33 -6.55
C ALA A 99 10.74 -9.33 -5.64
N LEU A 100 11.58 -9.85 -4.75
CA LEU A 100 12.47 -9.04 -3.91
C LEU A 100 13.26 -8.05 -4.78
N GLY A 101 13.12 -6.76 -4.48
CA GLY A 101 13.81 -5.67 -5.21
C GLY A 101 13.43 -5.55 -6.69
N ALA A 102 12.33 -6.14 -7.13
CA ALA A 102 11.85 -5.98 -8.50
C ALA A 102 11.45 -4.52 -8.77
N LYS A 103 11.59 -4.08 -10.02
CA LYS A 103 11.25 -2.72 -10.45
C LYS A 103 9.99 -2.75 -11.29
N LEU A 104 8.89 -2.26 -10.75
CA LEU A 104 7.58 -2.19 -11.39
C LEU A 104 7.16 -0.74 -11.70
N TYR A 105 8.08 0.22 -11.64
CA TYR A 105 7.81 1.64 -11.90
C TYR A 105 6.87 1.86 -13.09
N GLY A 106 5.73 2.53 -12.86
CA GLY A 106 4.77 2.85 -13.91
C GLY A 106 4.02 1.66 -14.52
N ALA A 107 4.09 0.46 -13.94
CA ALA A 107 3.35 -0.70 -14.43
C ALA A 107 1.84 -0.53 -14.21
N VAL A 108 1.06 -1.15 -15.09
CA VAL A 108 -0.41 -1.16 -15.02
C VAL A 108 -0.86 -2.51 -14.45
N CYS A 109 -1.62 -2.51 -13.36
CA CYS A 109 -1.95 -3.68 -12.57
C CYS A 109 -3.44 -3.77 -12.19
N ASP A 110 -4.34 -3.24 -13.03
CA ASP A 110 -5.79 -3.38 -12.84
C ASP A 110 -6.18 -4.84 -12.55
N ARG A 111 -6.80 -5.08 -11.39
CA ARG A 111 -7.23 -6.41 -10.92
C ARG A 111 -6.13 -7.48 -10.88
N ALA A 112 -4.86 -7.08 -10.95
CA ALA A 112 -3.74 -8.00 -10.82
C ALA A 112 -3.68 -8.58 -9.41
N ILE A 113 -3.27 -9.85 -9.31
CA ILE A 113 -3.26 -10.59 -8.05
C ILE A 113 -1.82 -10.84 -7.61
N PHE A 114 -1.39 -10.14 -6.57
CA PHE A 114 -0.11 -10.28 -5.88
C PHE A 114 -0.27 -10.86 -4.46
N SER A 115 -1.38 -11.54 -4.16
CA SER A 115 -1.60 -12.10 -2.83
C SER A 115 -0.48 -13.08 -2.46
N GLN A 116 0.05 -12.97 -1.25
CA GLN A 116 1.19 -13.76 -0.75
C GLN A 116 2.49 -13.60 -1.54
N ALA A 117 2.61 -12.59 -2.42
CA ALA A 117 3.85 -12.29 -3.11
C ALA A 117 4.93 -11.78 -2.15
N ASP A 118 6.19 -12.06 -2.45
CA ASP A 118 7.34 -11.41 -1.82
C ASP A 118 7.80 -10.24 -2.71
N LEU A 119 7.42 -9.03 -2.33
CA LEU A 119 7.70 -7.77 -3.03
C LEU A 119 8.49 -6.82 -2.12
N GLN A 120 9.25 -7.36 -1.15
CA GLN A 120 10.09 -6.55 -0.28
C GLN A 120 11.05 -5.69 -1.10
N ARG A 121 11.21 -4.42 -0.71
CA ARG A 121 12.06 -3.44 -1.41
C ARG A 121 11.74 -3.24 -2.89
N ALA A 122 10.58 -3.68 -3.37
CA ALA A 122 10.18 -3.47 -4.75
C ALA A 122 9.91 -1.98 -5.01
N ASP A 123 10.30 -1.52 -6.20
CA ASP A 123 10.00 -0.17 -6.68
C ASP A 123 8.68 -0.19 -7.46
N LEU A 124 7.60 0.18 -6.78
CA LEU A 124 6.23 0.27 -7.27
C LEU A 124 5.79 1.75 -7.38
N ARG A 125 6.74 2.68 -7.57
CA ARG A 125 6.40 4.09 -7.74
C ARG A 125 5.64 4.31 -9.03
N ASP A 126 4.69 5.23 -9.01
CA ASP A 126 3.86 5.58 -10.16
C ASP A 126 3.08 4.39 -10.78
N ILE A 127 2.92 3.26 -10.07
CA ILE A 127 2.09 2.14 -10.57
C ILE A 127 0.62 2.55 -10.62
N GLN A 128 -0.12 1.98 -11.56
CA GLN A 128 -1.53 2.30 -11.77
C GLN A 128 -2.37 1.02 -11.74
N GLY A 129 -3.47 1.01 -11.01
CA GLY A 129 -4.42 -0.09 -11.07
C GLY A 129 -5.63 0.10 -10.17
N THR A 130 -6.79 -0.33 -10.64
CA THR A 130 -8.00 -0.44 -9.82
C THR A 130 -8.14 -1.87 -9.31
N ALA A 131 -8.50 -2.03 -8.04
CA ALA A 131 -8.77 -3.32 -7.42
C ALA A 131 -7.61 -4.33 -7.48
N ALA A 132 -6.35 -3.86 -7.50
CA ALA A 132 -5.18 -4.72 -7.36
C ALA A 132 -5.15 -5.41 -5.99
N GLN A 133 -4.74 -6.67 -5.95
CA GLN A 133 -4.86 -7.54 -4.78
C GLN A 133 -3.47 -7.87 -4.20
N PHE A 134 -3.17 -7.38 -3.00
CA PHE A 134 -1.90 -7.55 -2.27
C PHE A 134 -2.09 -8.27 -0.91
N GLN A 135 -3.17 -9.02 -0.71
CA GLN A 135 -3.44 -9.65 0.59
C GLN A 135 -2.29 -10.54 1.02
N GLN A 136 -1.88 -10.43 2.29
CA GLN A 136 -0.81 -11.24 2.88
C GLN A 136 0.55 -11.12 2.14
N ALA A 137 0.73 -10.13 1.27
CA ALA A 137 1.99 -9.91 0.58
C ALA A 137 3.06 -9.38 1.55
N LYS A 138 4.33 -9.71 1.28
CA LYS A 138 5.48 -9.12 1.96
C LYS A 138 5.93 -7.89 1.17
N LEU A 139 5.74 -6.72 1.75
CA LEU A 139 5.97 -5.41 1.13
C LEU A 139 6.84 -4.51 2.02
N ILE A 140 7.65 -5.12 2.89
CA ILE A 140 8.57 -4.41 3.79
C ILE A 140 9.52 -3.56 2.94
N GLU A 141 9.63 -2.27 3.29
CA GLU A 141 10.44 -1.28 2.56
C GLU A 141 10.06 -1.07 1.08
N ALA A 142 8.89 -1.56 0.63
CA ALA A 142 8.41 -1.33 -0.74
C ALA A 142 8.05 0.15 -0.98
N GLN A 143 8.23 0.62 -2.21
CA GLN A 143 8.04 2.02 -2.59
C GLN A 143 6.83 2.17 -3.50
N PHE A 144 5.74 2.74 -3.01
CA PHE A 144 4.49 3.05 -3.71
C PHE A 144 4.27 4.56 -3.89
N ASP A 145 5.33 5.37 -3.83
CA ASP A 145 5.18 6.81 -3.98
C ASP A 145 4.51 7.15 -5.32
N ARG A 146 3.51 8.03 -5.27
CA ARG A 146 2.67 8.43 -6.40
C ARG A 146 1.94 7.28 -7.11
N ALA A 147 1.81 6.12 -6.47
CA ALA A 147 0.98 5.04 -7.00
C ALA A 147 -0.51 5.43 -7.02
N GLU A 148 -1.23 5.01 -8.04
CA GLU A 148 -2.68 5.14 -8.17
C GLU A 148 -3.33 3.77 -8.03
N LEU A 149 -3.76 3.44 -6.81
CA LEU A 149 -4.23 2.11 -6.41
C LEU A 149 -5.61 2.21 -5.75
N ARG A 150 -6.61 2.61 -6.53
CA ARG A 150 -8.01 2.73 -6.08
C ARG A 150 -8.58 1.34 -5.78
N GLU A 151 -9.30 1.21 -4.67
CA GLU A 151 -9.96 -0.04 -4.24
C GLU A 151 -8.99 -1.24 -4.10
N ALA A 152 -7.68 -0.97 -3.94
CA ALA A 152 -6.68 -2.01 -3.78
C ALA A 152 -6.80 -2.72 -2.42
N ASN A 153 -6.40 -3.99 -2.37
CA ASN A 153 -6.54 -4.81 -1.18
C ASN A 153 -5.19 -5.21 -0.59
N PHE A 154 -4.78 -4.56 0.49
CA PHE A 154 -3.59 -4.82 1.30
C PHE A 154 -3.90 -5.56 2.61
N ALA A 155 -5.05 -6.24 2.72
CA ALA A 155 -5.43 -6.90 3.96
C ALA A 155 -4.35 -7.88 4.45
N ALA A 156 -3.97 -7.78 5.72
CA ALA A 156 -2.91 -8.54 6.36
C ALA A 156 -1.53 -8.50 5.67
N ALA A 157 -1.27 -7.49 4.82
CA ALA A 157 0.05 -7.30 4.20
C ALA A 157 1.10 -6.82 5.21
N GLN A 158 2.36 -7.17 4.98
CA GLN A 158 3.50 -6.67 5.74
C GLN A 158 4.07 -5.43 5.06
N LEU A 159 3.73 -4.24 5.55
CA LEU A 159 4.05 -2.93 4.96
C LEU A 159 4.99 -2.10 5.85
N SER A 160 5.69 -2.73 6.79
CA SER A 160 6.61 -2.01 7.66
C SER A 160 7.64 -1.24 6.82
N LYS A 161 7.81 0.06 7.13
CA LYS A 161 8.67 1.00 6.40
C LYS A 161 8.36 1.18 4.91
N ALA A 162 7.19 0.75 4.44
CA ALA A 162 6.75 1.03 3.09
C ALA A 162 6.46 2.52 2.92
N SER A 163 6.68 3.04 1.70
CA SER A 163 6.36 4.44 1.37
C SER A 163 5.18 4.49 0.40
N PHE A 164 4.21 5.33 0.69
CA PHE A 164 2.99 5.60 -0.08
C PHE A 164 2.82 7.11 -0.30
N GLN A 165 3.93 7.87 -0.32
CA GLN A 165 3.86 9.32 -0.38
C GLN A 165 3.11 9.77 -1.63
N GLN A 166 2.17 10.69 -1.46
CA GLN A 166 1.39 11.24 -2.58
C GLN A 166 0.62 10.19 -3.41
N SER A 167 0.35 9.01 -2.84
CA SER A 167 -0.41 7.95 -3.52
C SER A 167 -1.92 8.20 -3.47
N ILE A 168 -2.66 7.60 -4.40
CA ILE A 168 -4.12 7.58 -4.44
C ILE A 168 -4.59 6.18 -4.04
N LEU A 169 -5.21 6.08 -2.86
CA LEU A 169 -5.61 4.83 -2.20
C LEU A 169 -7.11 4.85 -1.81
N ILE A 170 -7.92 5.56 -2.60
CA ILE A 170 -9.34 5.75 -2.33
C ILE A 170 -10.06 4.40 -2.32
N GLY A 171 -10.81 4.13 -1.24
CA GLY A 171 -11.57 2.89 -1.04
C GLY A 171 -10.71 1.64 -0.81
N SER A 172 -9.39 1.79 -0.69
CA SER A 172 -8.48 0.66 -0.49
C SER A 172 -8.61 0.08 0.91
N THR A 173 -8.36 -1.22 1.06
CA THR A 173 -8.36 -1.89 2.36
C THR A 173 -6.96 -2.25 2.81
N PHE A 174 -6.63 -1.90 4.05
CA PHE A 174 -5.42 -2.25 4.78
C PHE A 174 -5.75 -3.07 6.02
N GLN A 175 -6.92 -3.71 6.08
CA GLN A 175 -7.39 -4.37 7.30
C GLN A 175 -6.34 -5.32 7.87
N ALA A 176 -5.99 -5.16 9.14
CA ALA A 176 -4.97 -5.95 9.84
C ALA A 176 -3.56 -5.93 9.20
N ALA A 177 -3.25 -4.96 8.34
CA ALA A 177 -1.92 -4.78 7.78
C ALA A 177 -0.94 -4.21 8.82
N ASP A 178 0.33 -4.56 8.66
CA ASP A 178 1.42 -3.98 9.45
C ASP A 178 2.04 -2.80 8.70
N LEU A 179 1.63 -1.59 9.06
CA LEU A 179 2.12 -0.32 8.55
C LEU A 179 3.21 0.29 9.44
N ASN A 180 3.81 -0.43 10.39
CA ASN A 180 4.76 0.17 11.34
C ASN A 180 5.90 0.93 10.62
N HIS A 181 6.11 2.19 11.00
CA HIS A 181 7.05 3.13 10.35
C HIS A 181 6.77 3.41 8.86
N ALA A 182 5.57 3.16 8.35
CA ALA A 182 5.22 3.49 6.99
C ALA A 182 5.09 5.00 6.78
N ASN A 183 5.32 5.45 5.55
CA ASN A 183 5.20 6.85 5.17
C ASN A 183 4.03 7.04 4.19
N LEU A 184 2.92 7.57 4.67
CA LEU A 184 1.71 7.90 3.91
C LEU A 184 1.52 9.41 3.77
N LYS A 185 2.61 10.19 3.85
CA LYS A 185 2.56 11.65 3.71
C LYS A 185 1.86 12.08 2.42
N SER A 186 0.86 12.95 2.56
CA SER A 186 0.05 13.47 1.45
C SER A 186 -0.67 12.41 0.62
N ALA A 187 -0.86 11.19 1.14
CA ALA A 187 -1.65 10.16 0.47
C ALA A 187 -3.15 10.49 0.55
N ILE A 188 -3.92 10.04 -0.45
CA ILE A 188 -5.38 10.15 -0.49
C ILE A 188 -5.99 8.79 -0.14
N LEU A 189 -6.47 8.66 1.10
CA LEU A 189 -7.03 7.46 1.73
C LEU A 189 -8.54 7.59 1.99
N LYS A 190 -9.26 8.38 1.18
CA LYS A 190 -10.70 8.58 1.36
C LYS A 190 -11.44 7.25 1.37
N ALA A 191 -12.33 7.07 2.34
CA ALA A 191 -13.10 5.85 2.56
C ALA A 191 -12.25 4.57 2.65
N ALA A 192 -10.95 4.67 2.95
CA ALA A 192 -10.09 3.51 3.10
C ALA A 192 -10.41 2.75 4.40
N ASN A 193 -10.30 1.42 4.35
CA ASN A 193 -10.47 0.57 5.53
C ASN A 193 -9.12 0.20 6.12
N LEU A 194 -8.68 0.94 7.14
CA LEU A 194 -7.48 0.69 7.95
C LEU A 194 -7.85 0.11 9.33
N THR A 195 -8.90 -0.71 9.42
CA THR A 195 -9.32 -1.33 10.69
C THR A 195 -8.26 -2.32 11.18
N SER A 196 -7.93 -2.26 12.47
CA SER A 196 -6.96 -3.13 13.15
C SER A 196 -5.55 -3.09 12.56
N VAL A 197 -5.14 -1.98 11.92
CA VAL A 197 -3.75 -1.85 11.44
C VAL A 197 -2.79 -1.66 12.61
N ASN A 198 -1.56 -2.13 12.44
CA ASN A 198 -0.44 -1.61 13.22
C ASN A 198 0.24 -0.49 12.45
N ALA A 199 -0.04 0.77 12.78
CA ALA A 199 0.59 1.93 12.18
C ALA A 199 1.41 2.74 13.21
N THR A 200 1.94 2.06 14.23
CA THR A 200 2.85 2.65 15.22
C THR A 200 3.99 3.40 14.52
N SER A 201 4.23 4.64 14.92
CA SER A 201 5.27 5.54 14.37
C SER A 201 5.20 5.76 12.85
N SER A 202 4.00 5.67 12.25
CA SER A 202 3.79 5.96 10.82
C SER A 202 3.50 7.44 10.60
N SER A 203 3.83 7.93 9.40
CA SER A 203 3.52 9.30 9.00
C SER A 203 2.29 9.34 8.10
N PHE A 204 1.27 10.08 8.51
CA PHE A 204 0.08 10.47 7.75
C PHE A 204 0.02 11.99 7.54
N GLN A 205 1.18 12.68 7.63
CA GLN A 205 1.25 14.13 7.48
C GLN A 205 0.54 14.60 6.20
N ALA A 206 -0.36 15.57 6.32
CA ALA A 206 -1.13 16.12 5.22
C ALA A 206 -1.90 15.09 4.35
N ALA A 207 -2.12 13.88 4.87
CA ALA A 207 -2.92 12.86 4.19
C ALA A 207 -4.41 13.18 4.30
N ASP A 208 -5.19 12.72 3.32
CA ASP A 208 -6.65 12.84 3.32
C ASP A 208 -7.28 11.48 3.64
N LEU A 209 -7.78 11.34 4.86
CA LEU A 209 -8.43 10.15 5.40
C LEU A 209 -9.94 10.39 5.62
N THR A 210 -10.54 11.29 4.85
CA THR A 210 -11.98 11.57 4.93
C THR A 210 -12.78 10.27 4.84
N GLU A 211 -13.67 10.03 5.81
CA GLU A 211 -14.52 8.82 5.93
C GLU A 211 -13.74 7.48 6.08
N ALA A 212 -12.43 7.51 6.34
CA ALA A 212 -11.65 6.31 6.56
C ALA A 212 -11.99 5.62 7.89
N SER A 213 -11.74 4.30 7.96
CA SER A 213 -11.88 3.52 9.20
C SER A 213 -10.53 3.14 9.78
N LEU A 214 -10.22 3.60 10.99
CA LEU A 214 -9.04 3.28 11.80
C LEU A 214 -9.43 2.60 13.12
N ARG A 215 -10.58 1.92 13.13
CA ARG A 215 -11.11 1.24 14.33
C ARG A 215 -10.15 0.19 14.86
N SER A 216 -9.98 0.16 16.17
CA SER A 216 -9.14 -0.81 16.89
C SER A 216 -7.70 -0.89 16.36
N SER A 217 -7.18 0.20 15.78
CA SER A 217 -5.84 0.28 15.20
C SER A 217 -4.81 0.76 16.21
N ASP A 218 -3.59 0.27 16.08
CA ASP A 218 -2.43 0.73 16.85
C ASP A 218 -1.78 1.91 16.14
N LEU A 219 -1.96 3.12 16.66
CA LEU A 219 -1.53 4.40 16.09
C LEU A 219 -0.61 5.16 17.04
N LYS A 220 0.03 4.47 18.00
CA LYS A 220 0.95 5.11 18.95
C LYS A 220 2.06 5.83 18.20
N TRP A 221 2.36 7.06 18.60
CA TRP A 221 3.38 7.91 17.96
C TRP A 221 3.15 8.18 16.47
N ALA A 222 1.95 7.92 15.94
CA ALA A 222 1.64 8.23 14.55
C ALA A 222 1.54 9.74 14.35
N ASP A 223 1.93 10.22 13.17
CA ASP A 223 2.00 11.64 12.86
C ASP A 223 0.98 12.03 11.78
N PHE A 224 -0.12 12.62 12.22
CA PHE A 224 -1.22 13.16 11.42
C PHE A 224 -1.16 14.69 11.27
N TRP A 225 0.02 15.32 11.45
CA TRP A 225 0.16 16.76 11.30
C TRP A 225 -0.49 17.28 10.02
N ASN A 226 -1.40 18.25 10.14
CA ASN A 226 -2.13 18.87 9.03
C ASN A 226 -2.95 17.88 8.16
N ALA A 227 -3.32 16.70 8.68
CA ALA A 227 -4.14 15.73 7.97
C ALA A 227 -5.62 16.13 7.90
N VAL A 228 -6.32 15.66 6.87
CA VAL A 228 -7.78 15.76 6.75
C VAL A 228 -8.40 14.46 7.25
N LEU A 229 -9.08 14.52 8.39
CA LEU A 229 -9.64 13.40 9.14
C LEU A 229 -11.16 13.55 9.34
N VAL A 230 -11.83 14.17 8.36
CA VAL A 230 -13.26 14.46 8.42
C VAL A 230 -14.05 13.15 8.41
N ASN A 231 -14.97 12.97 9.36
CA ASN A 231 -15.76 11.76 9.55
C ASN A 231 -14.91 10.47 9.68
N THR A 232 -13.65 10.58 10.13
CA THR A 232 -12.78 9.43 10.33
C THR A 232 -13.17 8.66 11.60
N HIS A 233 -13.13 7.32 11.51
CA HIS A 233 -13.54 6.43 12.58
C HIS A 233 -12.33 5.91 13.37
N PHE A 234 -12.13 6.41 14.59
CA PHE A 234 -11.05 6.04 15.51
C PHE A 234 -11.53 5.20 16.71
N GLN A 235 -12.71 4.57 16.64
CA GLN A 235 -13.24 3.83 17.78
C GLN A 235 -12.25 2.76 18.25
N GLU A 236 -11.98 2.74 19.56
CA GLU A 236 -11.03 1.81 20.21
C GLU A 236 -9.58 1.88 19.67
N ALA A 237 -9.22 2.94 18.94
CA ALA A 237 -7.86 3.11 18.42
C ALA A 237 -6.89 3.55 19.53
N ALA A 238 -5.64 3.07 19.46
CA ALA A 238 -4.57 3.48 20.37
C ALA A 238 -3.77 4.64 19.76
N LEU A 239 -4.04 5.86 20.19
CA LEU A 239 -3.44 7.12 19.72
C LEU A 239 -2.47 7.73 20.76
N PHE A 240 -1.92 6.93 21.67
CA PHE A 240 -0.97 7.40 22.68
C PHE A 240 0.19 8.15 22.04
N GLU A 241 0.42 9.39 22.48
CA GLU A 241 1.44 10.31 21.93
C GLU A 241 1.36 10.51 20.40
N ALA A 242 0.19 10.32 19.78
CA ALA A 242 -0.02 10.64 18.38
C ALA A 242 -0.04 12.17 18.17
N ASN A 243 0.51 12.62 17.04
CA ASN A 243 0.47 14.02 16.65
C ASN A 243 -0.71 14.27 15.71
N LEU A 244 -1.72 15.00 16.16
CA LEU A 244 -2.92 15.42 15.41
C LEU A 244 -2.96 16.94 15.22
N GLU A 245 -1.85 17.63 15.45
CA GLU A 245 -1.76 19.09 15.36
C GLU A 245 -2.17 19.61 13.97
N PHE A 246 -2.91 20.72 13.93
CA PHE A 246 -3.47 21.33 12.71
C PHE A 246 -4.41 20.42 11.88
N SER A 247 -4.79 19.25 12.38
CA SER A 247 -5.66 18.35 11.62
C SER A 247 -7.12 18.82 11.61
N ASN A 248 -7.83 18.49 10.53
CA ASN A 248 -9.28 18.65 10.48
C ASN A 248 -9.96 17.35 10.92
N LEU A 249 -10.48 17.32 12.15
CA LEU A 249 -11.13 16.20 12.81
C LEU A 249 -12.66 16.38 12.89
N SER A 250 -13.25 17.20 12.01
CA SER A 250 -14.70 17.43 12.00
C SER A 250 -15.46 16.12 11.85
N GLY A 251 -16.37 15.80 12.78
CA GLY A 251 -17.14 14.56 12.80
C GLY A 251 -16.34 13.30 13.12
N ALA A 252 -15.06 13.41 13.52
CA ALA A 252 -14.26 12.25 13.87
C ALA A 252 -14.80 11.54 15.12
N ASN A 253 -14.77 10.20 15.11
CA ASN A 253 -15.30 9.40 16.22
C ASN A 253 -14.17 8.72 17.00
N PHE A 254 -13.88 9.23 18.20
CA PHE A 254 -12.88 8.72 19.14
C PHE A 254 -13.49 7.84 20.25
N THR A 255 -14.67 7.25 20.05
CA THR A 255 -15.32 6.44 21.10
C THR A 255 -14.39 5.33 21.60
N GLY A 256 -14.06 5.34 22.89
CA GLY A 256 -13.15 4.36 23.51
C GLY A 256 -11.69 4.45 23.06
N ALA A 257 -11.30 5.49 22.32
CA ALA A 257 -9.92 5.66 21.87
C ALA A 257 -8.99 6.07 23.03
N ASP A 258 -7.73 5.67 22.94
CA ASP A 258 -6.68 6.11 23.85
C ASP A 258 -5.93 7.30 23.25
N LEU A 259 -6.28 8.52 23.66
CA LEU A 259 -5.67 9.78 23.25
C LEU A 259 -4.66 10.30 24.28
N ARG A 260 -4.22 9.49 25.24
CA ARG A 260 -3.32 9.98 26.30
C ARG A 260 -2.04 10.57 25.70
N SER A 261 -1.69 11.76 26.19
CA SER A 261 -0.53 12.53 25.72
C SER A 261 -0.54 12.85 24.21
N ALA A 262 -1.66 12.70 23.51
CA ALA A 262 -1.79 13.07 22.10
C ALA A 262 -1.78 14.60 21.94
N ASN A 263 -1.19 15.08 20.84
CA ASN A 263 -1.19 16.49 20.50
C ASN A 263 -2.37 16.82 19.58
N LEU A 264 -3.40 17.52 20.06
CA LEU A 264 -4.52 18.04 19.26
C LEU A 264 -4.49 19.57 19.17
N GLU A 265 -3.33 20.20 19.33
CA GLU A 265 -3.21 21.66 19.22
C GLU A 265 -3.63 22.14 17.82
N HIS A 266 -4.34 23.27 17.77
CA HIS A 266 -4.88 23.85 16.54
C HIS A 266 -5.84 22.95 15.72
N ALA A 267 -6.30 21.82 16.28
CA ALA A 267 -7.20 20.92 15.57
C ALA A 267 -8.63 21.48 15.44
N GLN A 268 -9.32 21.13 14.36
CA GLN A 268 -10.74 21.43 14.15
C GLN A 268 -11.59 20.23 14.58
N LEU A 269 -12.43 20.37 15.61
CA LEU A 269 -13.12 19.28 16.28
C LEU A 269 -14.66 19.38 16.19
N ASP A 270 -15.19 20.12 15.22
CA ASP A 270 -16.62 20.31 15.02
C ASP A 270 -17.35 18.95 14.93
N GLY A 271 -18.20 18.65 15.91
CA GLY A 271 -18.96 17.40 15.96
C GLY A 271 -18.13 16.14 16.27
N ALA A 272 -16.88 16.27 16.72
CA ALA A 272 -16.08 15.13 17.16
C ALA A 272 -16.70 14.44 18.39
N ILE A 273 -16.56 13.12 18.50
CA ILE A 273 -17.15 12.30 19.56
C ILE A 273 -16.04 11.72 20.44
N PHE A 274 -16.13 11.89 21.76
CA PHE A 274 -15.12 11.47 22.75
C PHE A 274 -15.63 10.45 23.77
N ASP A 275 -16.78 9.82 23.53
CA ASP A 275 -17.42 8.92 24.48
C ASP A 275 -16.46 7.81 24.96
N ASN A 276 -16.21 7.73 26.27
CA ASN A 276 -15.27 6.78 26.87
C ASN A 276 -13.80 6.89 26.39
N ALA A 277 -13.40 7.99 25.74
CA ALA A 277 -12.01 8.20 25.34
C ALA A 277 -11.12 8.46 26.57
N GLN A 278 -9.86 8.05 26.49
CA GLN A 278 -8.83 8.39 27.48
C GLN A 278 -8.05 9.62 27.01
N VAL A 279 -8.15 10.74 27.72
CA VAL A 279 -7.62 12.04 27.26
C VAL A 279 -6.60 12.65 28.22
N GLN A 280 -6.06 11.85 29.16
CA GLN A 280 -5.10 12.36 30.14
C GLN A 280 -3.86 12.91 29.43
N GLU A 281 -3.46 14.13 29.78
CA GLU A 281 -2.30 14.83 29.21
C GLU A 281 -2.40 15.15 27.71
N ALA A 282 -3.56 14.91 27.08
CA ALA A 282 -3.80 15.33 25.71
C ALA A 282 -3.84 16.86 25.61
N LEU A 283 -3.16 17.42 24.62
CA LEU A 283 -3.04 18.88 24.43
C LEU A 283 -4.13 19.39 23.50
N PHE A 284 -4.87 20.42 23.92
CA PHE A 284 -5.94 21.05 23.13
C PHE A 284 -5.74 22.55 22.94
N THR A 285 -4.50 23.05 23.07
CA THR A 285 -4.19 24.48 22.87
C THR A 285 -4.72 24.95 21.51
N ASP A 286 -5.49 26.03 21.50
CA ASP A 286 -6.10 26.63 20.30
C ASP A 286 -6.93 25.66 19.44
N ALA A 287 -7.42 24.55 20.01
CA ALA A 287 -8.35 23.66 19.34
C ALA A 287 -9.74 24.30 19.23
N THR A 288 -10.39 24.12 18.08
CA THR A 288 -11.67 24.77 17.74
C THR A 288 -12.80 23.75 17.55
N GLY A 289 -14.05 24.19 17.53
CA GLY A 289 -15.22 23.33 17.23
C GLY A 289 -15.76 22.51 18.41
N LEU A 290 -15.11 22.57 19.58
CA LEU A 290 -15.60 21.93 20.81
C LEU A 290 -16.82 22.68 21.39
N THR A 291 -17.81 21.92 21.86
CA THR A 291 -18.92 22.46 22.66
C THR A 291 -18.50 22.73 24.11
N GLY A 292 -19.24 23.57 24.82
CA GLY A 292 -18.95 23.87 26.24
C GLY A 292 -18.96 22.62 27.13
N ASP A 293 -19.87 21.68 26.88
CA ASP A 293 -19.95 20.40 27.62
C ASP A 293 -18.71 19.54 27.36
N GLN A 294 -18.25 19.47 26.11
CA GLN A 294 -17.02 18.75 25.76
C GLN A 294 -15.79 19.39 26.41
N GLN A 295 -15.66 20.72 26.37
CA GLN A 295 -14.56 21.42 27.03
C GLN A 295 -14.52 21.13 28.54
N GLN A 296 -15.68 21.17 29.20
CA GLN A 296 -15.78 20.84 30.62
C GLN A 296 -15.39 19.38 30.89
N TRP A 297 -15.90 18.45 30.09
CA TRP A 297 -15.59 17.03 30.22
C TRP A 297 -14.08 16.77 30.03
N LEU A 298 -13.46 17.32 28.98
CA LEU A 298 -12.03 17.17 28.68
C LEU A 298 -11.18 17.60 29.88
N ARG A 299 -11.46 18.78 30.46
CA ARG A 299 -10.75 19.28 31.65
C ARG A 299 -10.89 18.35 32.85
N GLN A 300 -12.09 17.83 33.10
CA GLN A 300 -12.33 16.91 34.22
C GLN A 300 -11.61 15.56 34.06
N HIS A 301 -11.26 15.18 32.82
CA HIS A 301 -10.63 13.90 32.50
C HIS A 301 -9.12 14.02 32.22
N GLY A 302 -8.52 15.17 32.55
CA GLY A 302 -7.07 15.36 32.54
C GLY A 302 -6.48 15.88 31.22
N ALA A 303 -7.31 16.32 30.27
CA ALA A 303 -6.83 17.03 29.10
C ALA A 303 -6.27 18.41 29.51
N LEU A 304 -5.28 18.88 28.75
CA LEU A 304 -4.52 20.10 29.04
C LEU A 304 -4.87 21.20 28.02
N ASN A 305 -4.74 22.46 28.45
CA ASN A 305 -4.90 23.66 27.62
C ASN A 305 -6.24 23.78 26.89
N VAL A 306 -7.32 23.27 27.47
CA VAL A 306 -8.68 23.37 26.93
C VAL A 306 -9.27 24.75 27.25
N GLU A 307 -9.55 25.56 26.22
CA GLU A 307 -10.11 26.92 26.35
C GLU A 307 -11.39 26.97 27.20
N VAL A 308 -11.56 28.07 27.94
CA VAL A 308 -12.74 28.35 28.77
C VAL A 308 -13.60 29.38 28.05
N LEU A 309 -14.87 29.05 27.79
CA LEU A 309 -15.89 30.00 27.34
C LEU A 309 -16.27 31.01 28.43
#